data_AF-A0A8H4SC01-F1
#
_entry.id   AF-A0A8H4SC01-F1
#
_cell.length_a   1.000
_cell.length_b   1.000
_cell.length_c   1.000
_cell.angle_alpha   90.00
_cell.angle_beta   90.00
_cell.angle_gamma   90.00
#
_symmetry.space_group_name_H-M   'P 1'
#
loop_
_entity.id
_entity.type
_entity.pdbx_description
1 polymer ?
#
loop_
_entity_poly.entity_id
_entity_poly.type
_entity_poly.pdbx_seq_one_letter_code
_entity_poly.pdbx_strand_id
1 'polypeptide(L)'
;MPIDNIFSSIFTTTDHLKAKYHNHVQANGFKLLLKALQEAQHTKIQVDWISEHRQEIRRANNIIQREIHVGATSHHYETQVQHESPPEPSTLKKLQKCDIELKLLNIEYFQHLERMAELIKRKPPGQLVHRYTKCLRHKLKQLWNIERTYCRLRGGCCARDCGCCERSWHTIWDPSGKFDICTTREAVDATPATAVTLPRVW
;
A
#
# COMPACT_ATOMS: atom_id res chain seq x y z
N MET A 1 -13.79 50.50 64.51
CA MET A 1 -13.53 50.34 63.06
C MET A 1 -13.52 48.84 62.69
N PRO A 2 -14.70 48.19 62.49
CA PRO A 2 -14.78 46.77 62.13
C PRO A 2 -15.13 46.53 60.64
N ILE A 3 -15.61 47.57 59.94
CA ILE A 3 -16.18 47.47 58.59
C ILE A 3 -15.08 47.23 57.54
N ASP A 4 -13.90 47.84 57.71
CA ASP A 4 -12.78 47.72 56.76
C ASP A 4 -12.20 46.29 56.69
N ASN A 5 -12.26 45.53 57.79
CA ASN A 5 -11.79 44.14 57.84
C ASN A 5 -12.71 43.16 57.09
N ILE A 6 -14.01 43.46 57.03
CA ILE A 6 -14.98 42.62 56.32
C ILE A 6 -14.84 42.78 54.81
N PHE A 7 -14.69 44.02 54.32
CA PHE A 7 -14.47 44.28 52.90
C PHE A 7 -13.14 43.71 52.39
N SER A 8 -12.08 43.80 53.19
CA SER A 8 -10.77 43.23 52.83
C SER A 8 -10.80 41.69 52.73
N SER A 9 -11.52 41.03 53.64
CA SER A 9 -11.72 39.56 53.63
C SER A 9 -12.56 39.08 52.43
N ILE A 10 -13.59 39.83 52.05
CA ILE A 10 -14.43 39.53 50.87
C ILE A 10 -13.62 39.72 49.58
N PHE A 11 -12.81 40.76 49.48
CA PHE A 11 -12.01 41.02 48.29
C PHE A 11 -10.98 39.91 48.05
N THR A 12 -10.24 39.52 49.10
CA THR A 12 -9.26 38.44 49.04
C THR A 12 -9.89 37.08 48.71
N THR A 13 -11.04 36.74 49.27
CA THR A 13 -11.76 35.50 48.90
C THR A 13 -12.26 35.52 47.46
N THR A 14 -12.75 36.67 46.98
CA THR A 14 -13.24 36.80 45.60
C THR A 14 -12.10 36.67 44.58
N ASP A 15 -10.95 37.28 44.84
CA ASP A 15 -9.76 37.15 43.99
C ASP A 15 -9.22 35.72 43.99
N HIS A 16 -9.24 35.05 45.15
CA HIS A 16 -8.80 33.66 45.24
C HIS A 16 -9.73 32.72 44.45
N LEU A 17 -11.05 32.98 44.46
CA LEU A 17 -12.04 32.25 43.68
C LEU A 17 -11.89 32.52 42.17
N LYS A 18 -11.65 33.77 41.76
CA LYS A 18 -11.36 34.13 40.36
C LYS A 18 -10.10 33.44 39.85
N ALA A 19 -9.01 33.45 40.63
CA ALA A 19 -7.77 32.77 40.28
C ALA A 19 -7.97 31.25 40.17
N LYS A 20 -8.69 30.63 41.10
CA LYS A 20 -9.03 29.20 41.05
C LYS A 20 -9.87 28.86 39.82
N TYR A 21 -10.85 29.70 39.48
CA TYR A 21 -11.68 29.53 38.29
C TYR A 21 -10.86 29.67 37.00
N HIS A 22 -10.01 30.69 36.89
CA HIS A 22 -9.09 30.87 35.76
C HIS A 22 -8.15 29.67 35.58
N ASN A 23 -7.53 29.20 36.67
CA ASN A 23 -6.67 28.02 36.64
C ASN A 23 -7.43 26.76 36.18
N HIS A 24 -8.69 26.59 36.61
CA HIS A 24 -9.52 25.47 36.18
C HIS A 24 -9.90 25.56 34.69
N VAL A 25 -10.25 26.75 34.19
CA VAL A 25 -10.54 26.99 32.77
C VAL A 25 -9.29 26.74 31.92
N GLN A 26 -8.13 27.23 32.35
CA GLN A 26 -6.85 27.03 31.67
C GLN A 26 -6.45 25.54 31.66
N ALA A 27 -6.61 24.83 32.78
CA ALA A 27 -6.34 23.39 32.87
C ALA A 27 -7.27 22.58 31.95
N ASN A 28 -8.54 22.95 31.84
CA ASN A 28 -9.48 22.32 30.91
C ASN A 28 -9.12 22.62 29.45
N GLY A 29 -8.74 23.87 29.14
CA GLY A 29 -8.23 24.24 27.81
C GLY A 29 -6.98 23.43 27.43
N PHE A 30 -6.04 23.26 28.36
CA PHE A 30 -4.85 22.45 28.15
C PHE A 30 -5.17 20.96 27.94
N LYS A 31 -6.12 20.39 28.69
CA LYS A 31 -6.60 19.02 28.48
C LYS A 31 -7.22 18.82 27.09
N LEU A 32 -8.02 19.77 26.62
CA LEU A 32 -8.60 19.74 25.28
C LEU A 32 -7.52 19.80 24.19
N LEU A 33 -6.52 20.68 24.36
CA LEU A 33 -5.40 20.78 23.44
C LEU A 33 -4.59 19.48 23.37
N LEU A 34 -4.27 18.88 24.53
CA LEU A 34 -3.57 17.59 24.59
C LEU A 34 -4.36 16.48 23.87
N LYS A 35 -5.68 16.43 24.08
CA LYS A 35 -6.55 15.47 23.38
C LYS A 35 -6.53 15.70 21.87
N ALA A 36 -6.65 16.95 21.41
CA ALA A 36 -6.59 17.28 19.99
C ALA A 36 -5.22 16.91 19.36
N LEU A 37 -4.12 17.13 20.08
CA LEU A 37 -2.78 16.73 19.63
C LEU A 37 -2.64 15.21 19.52
N GLN A 38 -3.16 14.47 20.50
CA GLN A 38 -3.18 13.00 20.46
C GLN A 38 -4.01 12.47 19.29
N GLU A 39 -5.20 13.04 19.05
CA GLU A 39 -6.06 12.70 17.92
C GLU A 39 -5.39 13.01 16.57
N ALA A 40 -4.72 14.16 16.46
CA ALA A 40 -3.97 14.54 15.27
C ALA A 40 -2.80 13.58 15.01
N GLN A 41 -2.05 13.22 16.05
CA GLN A 41 -0.95 12.25 15.95
C GLN A 41 -1.46 10.87 15.52
N HIS A 42 -2.54 10.39 16.13
CA HIS A 42 -3.17 9.11 15.77
C HIS A 42 -3.73 9.12 14.34
N THR A 43 -4.25 10.25 13.88
CA THR A 43 -4.68 10.45 12.49
C THR A 43 -3.49 10.39 11.54
N LYS A 44 -2.38 11.07 11.86
CA LYS A 44 -1.16 11.05 11.06
C LYS A 44 -0.62 9.63 10.87
N ILE A 45 -0.51 8.86 11.96
CA ILE A 45 -0.05 7.45 11.91
C ILE A 45 -0.92 6.61 10.95
N GLN A 46 -2.24 6.76 11.00
CA GLN A 46 -3.15 6.05 10.10
C GLN A 46 -2.95 6.49 8.64
N VAL A 47 -2.81 7.78 8.37
CA VAL A 47 -2.62 8.31 7.01
C VAL A 47 -1.29 7.87 6.41
N ASP A 48 -0.21 7.94 7.20
CA ASP A 48 1.12 7.51 6.79
C ASP A 48 1.11 6.03 6.42
N TRP A 49 0.53 5.18 7.28
CA TRP A 49 0.39 3.75 7.00
C TRP A 49 -0.44 3.48 5.73
N ILE A 50 -1.58 4.17 5.54
CA ILE A 50 -2.40 4.02 4.33
C ILE A 50 -1.61 4.41 3.07
N SER A 51 -0.80 5.47 3.16
CA SER A 51 0.05 5.92 2.06
C SER A 51 1.08 4.86 1.70
N GLU A 52 1.80 4.35 2.68
CA GLU A 52 2.81 3.29 2.49
C GLU A 52 2.20 2.00 1.92
N HIS A 53 1.08 1.53 2.49
CA HIS A 53 0.38 0.35 2.00
C HIS A 53 -0.07 0.52 0.54
N ARG A 54 -0.58 1.71 0.17
CA ARG A 54 -0.98 2.01 -1.20
C ARG A 54 0.22 2.05 -2.16
N GLN A 55 1.36 2.57 -1.72
CA GLN A 55 2.58 2.55 -2.53
C GLN A 55 3.06 1.12 -2.77
N GLU A 56 2.98 0.27 -1.75
CA GLU A 56 3.40 -1.12 -1.87
C GLU A 56 2.47 -1.93 -2.79
N ILE A 57 1.15 -1.72 -2.75
CA ILE A 57 0.21 -2.28 -3.75
C ILE A 57 0.62 -1.88 -5.17
N ARG A 58 0.91 -0.58 -5.38
CA ARG A 58 1.30 -0.09 -6.70
C ARG A 58 2.62 -0.69 -7.18
N ARG A 59 3.57 -0.94 -6.26
CA ARG A 59 4.82 -1.61 -6.57
C ARG A 59 4.58 -3.02 -7.10
N ALA A 60 3.74 -3.82 -6.43
CA ALA A 60 3.33 -5.14 -6.94
C ALA A 60 2.74 -5.06 -8.34
N ASN A 61 1.80 -4.13 -8.56
CA ASN A 61 1.15 -3.99 -9.86
C ASN A 61 2.16 -3.64 -10.97
N ASN A 62 3.15 -2.80 -10.68
CA ASN A 62 4.21 -2.48 -11.63
C ASN A 62 5.12 -3.70 -11.94
N ILE A 63 5.48 -4.48 -10.92
CA ILE A 63 6.30 -5.69 -11.08
C ILE A 63 5.58 -6.68 -12.00
N ILE A 64 4.33 -7.01 -11.67
CA ILE A 64 3.53 -7.99 -12.43
C ILE A 64 3.34 -7.53 -13.87
N GLN A 65 3.02 -6.25 -14.08
CA GLN A 65 2.89 -5.72 -15.44
C GLN A 65 4.20 -5.74 -16.23
N ARG A 66 5.34 -5.54 -15.57
CA ARG A 66 6.65 -5.62 -16.22
C ARG A 66 6.98 -7.06 -16.58
N GLU A 67 6.72 -8.00 -15.68
CA GLU A 67 6.88 -9.45 -15.91
C GLU A 67 6.08 -9.89 -17.13
N ILE A 68 4.81 -9.51 -17.21
CA ILE A 68 3.94 -9.75 -18.37
C ILE A 68 4.57 -9.26 -19.68
N HIS A 69 5.07 -8.02 -19.69
CA HIS A 69 5.62 -7.42 -20.90
C HIS A 69 6.92 -8.11 -21.33
N VAL A 70 7.80 -8.38 -20.36
CA VAL A 70 9.08 -9.07 -20.61
C VAL A 70 8.83 -10.51 -21.05
N GLY A 71 7.86 -11.20 -20.43
CA GLY A 71 7.45 -12.56 -20.81
C GLY A 71 6.92 -12.62 -22.25
N ALA A 72 6.03 -11.71 -22.64
CA ALA A 72 5.57 -11.63 -24.02
C ALA A 72 6.71 -11.33 -25.01
N THR A 73 7.67 -10.49 -24.60
CA THR A 73 8.86 -10.18 -25.41
C THR A 73 9.80 -11.38 -25.52
N SER A 74 10.00 -12.13 -24.44
CA SER A 74 10.79 -13.37 -24.42
C SER A 74 10.21 -14.39 -25.38
N HIS A 75 8.89 -14.63 -25.28
CA HIS A 75 8.18 -15.56 -26.14
C HIS A 75 8.33 -15.19 -27.63
N HIS A 76 8.23 -13.90 -27.97
CA HIS A 76 8.47 -13.45 -29.34
C HIS A 76 9.87 -13.81 -29.85
N TYR A 77 10.92 -13.59 -29.04
CA TYR A 77 12.29 -13.95 -29.41
C TYR A 77 12.50 -15.47 -29.46
N GLU A 78 11.85 -16.25 -28.59
CA GLU A 78 11.88 -17.72 -28.64
C GLU A 78 11.29 -18.24 -29.94
N THR A 79 10.12 -17.73 -30.35
CA THR A 79 9.52 -18.07 -31.64
C THR A 79 10.44 -17.69 -32.80
N GLN A 80 11.08 -16.52 -32.75
CA GLN A 80 12.03 -16.08 -33.78
C GLN A 80 13.24 -17.03 -33.87
N VAL A 81 13.84 -17.40 -32.75
CA VAL A 81 14.97 -18.35 -32.68
C VAL A 81 14.60 -19.73 -33.23
N GLN A 82 13.36 -20.19 -33.03
CA GLN A 82 12.88 -21.47 -33.56
C GLN A 82 12.74 -21.47 -35.09
N HIS A 83 12.46 -20.33 -35.70
CA HIS A 83 12.29 -20.19 -37.16
C HIS A 83 13.59 -19.80 -37.88
N GLU A 84 14.57 -19.24 -37.19
CA GLU A 84 15.89 -18.91 -37.75
C GLU A 84 16.85 -20.11 -37.72
N SER A 85 17.55 -20.36 -38.84
CA SER A 85 18.64 -21.35 -38.89
C SER A 85 19.80 -20.82 -39.74
N PRO A 86 20.94 -20.45 -39.13
CA PRO A 86 21.21 -20.40 -37.69
C PRO A 86 20.51 -19.20 -37.00
N PRO A 87 20.23 -19.28 -35.68
CA PRO A 87 19.67 -18.17 -34.92
C PRO A 87 20.59 -16.96 -34.90
N GLU A 88 20.03 -15.76 -35.05
CA GLU A 88 20.84 -14.54 -35.02
C GLU A 88 21.45 -14.33 -33.61
N PRO A 89 22.78 -14.08 -33.48
CA PRO A 89 23.41 -13.83 -32.18
C PRO A 89 22.82 -12.64 -31.41
N SER A 90 22.23 -11.66 -32.12
CA SER A 90 21.59 -10.51 -31.48
C SER A 90 20.28 -10.90 -30.79
N THR A 91 19.50 -11.80 -31.39
CA THR A 91 18.25 -12.34 -30.84
C THR A 91 18.52 -13.15 -29.58
N LEU A 92 19.56 -14.00 -29.59
CA LEU A 92 20.00 -14.76 -28.40
C LEU A 92 20.40 -13.84 -27.23
N LYS A 93 21.12 -12.74 -27.51
CA LYS A 93 21.45 -11.74 -26.47
C LYS A 93 20.22 -11.05 -25.91
N LYS A 94 19.21 -10.75 -26.74
CA LYS A 94 17.96 -10.15 -26.28
C LYS A 94 17.17 -11.13 -25.40
N LEU A 95 17.13 -12.40 -25.77
CA LEU A 95 16.49 -13.45 -24.98
C LEU A 95 17.15 -13.62 -23.61
N GLN A 96 18.49 -13.66 -23.55
CA GLN A 96 19.23 -13.69 -22.28
C GLN A 96 18.93 -12.47 -21.39
N LYS A 97 18.77 -11.28 -21.98
CA LYS A 97 18.38 -10.08 -21.21
C LYS A 97 16.98 -10.22 -20.62
N CYS A 98 16.03 -10.78 -21.37
CA CYS A 98 14.69 -11.07 -20.87
C CYS A 98 14.73 -12.06 -19.69
N ASP A 99 15.48 -13.15 -19.80
CA ASP A 99 15.62 -14.15 -18.72
C ASP A 99 16.21 -13.54 -17.43
N ILE A 100 17.27 -12.73 -17.56
CA ILE A 100 17.86 -12.01 -16.41
C ILE A 100 16.84 -11.06 -15.79
N GLU A 101 16.11 -10.30 -16.60
CA GLU A 101 15.12 -9.35 -16.11
C GLU A 101 13.96 -10.05 -15.39
N LEU A 102 13.44 -11.17 -15.91
CA LEU A 102 12.40 -11.96 -15.25
C LEU A 102 12.85 -12.47 -13.88
N LYS A 103 14.10 -12.95 -13.77
CA LYS A 103 14.68 -13.39 -12.49
C LYS A 103 14.77 -12.24 -11.48
N LEU A 104 15.17 -11.05 -11.93
CA LEU A 104 15.22 -9.86 -11.06
C LEU A 104 13.82 -9.43 -10.59
N LEU A 105 12.82 -9.44 -11.48
CA LEU A 105 11.44 -9.13 -11.13
C LEU A 105 10.87 -10.10 -10.10
N ASN A 106 11.21 -11.39 -10.19
CA ASN A 106 10.81 -12.38 -9.20
C ASN A 106 11.42 -12.07 -7.82
N ILE A 107 12.70 -11.70 -7.76
CA ILE A 107 13.34 -11.27 -6.50
C ILE A 107 12.64 -10.03 -5.94
N GLU A 108 12.36 -9.02 -6.77
CA GLU A 108 11.63 -7.82 -6.35
C GLU A 108 10.23 -8.13 -5.83
N TYR A 109 9.55 -9.12 -6.43
CA TYR A 109 8.25 -9.59 -5.99
C TYR A 109 8.30 -10.22 -4.59
N PHE A 110 9.28 -11.07 -4.31
CA PHE A 110 9.46 -11.62 -2.96
C PHE A 110 9.75 -10.52 -1.92
N GLN A 111 10.60 -9.56 -2.26
CA GLN A 111 10.86 -8.39 -1.39
C GLN A 111 9.58 -7.56 -1.14
N HIS A 112 8.71 -7.45 -2.16
CA HIS A 112 7.41 -6.83 -2.00
C HIS A 112 6.54 -7.59 -1.01
N LEU A 113 6.47 -8.93 -1.10
CA LEU A 113 5.69 -9.76 -0.17
C LEU A 113 6.16 -9.60 1.27
N GLU A 114 7.48 -9.63 1.51
CA GLU A 114 8.06 -9.38 2.84
C GLU A 114 7.68 -8.01 3.39
N ARG A 115 7.82 -6.96 2.57
CA ARG A 115 7.47 -5.59 2.94
C ARG A 115 5.97 -5.44 3.23
N MET A 116 5.12 -6.10 2.44
CA MET A 116 3.68 -6.12 2.67
C MET A 116 3.34 -6.82 3.98
N ALA A 117 3.97 -7.95 4.28
CA ALA A 117 3.78 -8.65 5.55
C ALA A 117 4.15 -7.77 6.75
N GLU A 118 5.28 -7.06 6.70
CA GLU A 118 5.68 -6.12 7.74
C GLU A 118 4.70 -4.94 7.88
N LEU A 119 4.20 -4.39 6.76
CA LEU A 119 3.16 -3.36 6.78
C LEU A 119 1.89 -3.85 7.48
N ILE A 120 1.43 -5.06 7.17
CA ILE A 120 0.24 -5.65 7.78
C ILE A 120 0.45 -5.90 9.28
N LYS A 121 1.65 -6.35 9.68
CA LYS A 121 2.01 -6.58 11.08
C LYS A 121 1.94 -5.31 11.92
N ARG A 122 2.39 -4.16 11.39
CA ARG A 122 2.34 -2.86 12.07
C ARG A 122 1.08 -2.04 11.77
N LYS A 123 0.00 -2.66 11.27
CA LYS A 123 -1.24 -1.97 10.92
C LYS A 123 -1.81 -1.22 12.13
N PRO A 124 -1.93 0.12 12.08
CA PRO A 124 -2.48 0.87 13.20
C PRO A 124 -3.98 0.62 13.34
N PRO A 125 -4.51 0.61 14.58
CA PRO A 125 -5.95 0.61 14.80
C PRO A 125 -6.56 1.95 14.34
N GLY A 126 -7.87 1.96 14.11
CA GLY A 126 -8.63 3.19 13.87
C GLY A 126 -9.57 3.14 12.67
N GLN A 127 -10.50 4.11 12.64
CA GLN A 127 -11.58 4.14 11.65
C GLN A 127 -11.09 4.40 10.23
N LEU A 128 -10.01 5.16 10.03
CA LEU A 128 -9.51 5.48 8.68
C LEU A 128 -8.92 4.23 8.02
N VAL A 129 -8.09 3.49 8.76
CA VAL A 129 -7.52 2.21 8.30
C VAL A 129 -8.62 1.18 8.05
N HIS A 130 -9.61 1.08 8.97
CA HIS A 130 -10.74 0.17 8.80
C HIS A 130 -11.54 0.48 7.53
N ARG A 131 -11.90 1.75 7.30
CA ARG A 131 -12.60 2.17 6.07
C ARG A 131 -11.78 1.87 4.82
N TYR A 132 -10.50 2.21 4.82
CA TYR A 132 -9.59 1.95 3.70
C TYR A 132 -9.50 0.46 3.35
N THR A 133 -9.20 -0.38 4.33
CA THR A 133 -9.11 -1.85 4.15
C THR A 133 -10.42 -2.48 3.72
N LYS A 134 -11.56 -2.00 4.25
CA LYS A 134 -12.89 -2.41 3.80
C LYS A 134 -13.12 -2.03 2.33
N CYS A 135 -12.73 -0.82 1.91
CA CYS A 135 -12.83 -0.40 0.52
C CYS A 135 -12.00 -1.27 -0.42
N LEU A 136 -10.79 -1.68 -0.02
CA LEU A 136 -9.96 -2.58 -0.82
C LEU A 136 -10.67 -3.92 -1.10
N ARG A 137 -11.33 -4.52 -0.10
CA ARG A 137 -12.03 -5.80 -0.26
C ARG A 137 -13.25 -5.72 -1.19
N HIS A 138 -14.00 -4.62 -1.14
CA HIS A 138 -15.31 -4.53 -1.80
C HIS A 138 -15.33 -3.73 -3.10
N LYS A 139 -14.25 -2.98 -3.41
CA LYS A 139 -14.21 -2.05 -4.55
C LYS A 139 -13.00 -2.24 -5.46
N LEU A 140 -12.58 -3.49 -5.65
CA LEU A 140 -11.50 -3.87 -6.58
C LEU A 140 -11.65 -3.22 -7.97
N LYS A 141 -12.87 -3.21 -8.52
CA LYS A 141 -13.15 -2.60 -9.83
C LYS A 141 -12.96 -1.08 -9.86
N GLN A 142 -13.28 -0.37 -8.76
CA GLN A 142 -13.05 1.07 -8.67
C GLN A 142 -11.56 1.38 -8.49
N LEU A 143 -10.84 0.55 -7.71
CA LEU A 143 -9.40 0.68 -7.54
C LEU A 143 -8.67 0.52 -8.88
N TRP A 144 -9.05 -0.50 -9.65
CA TRP A 144 -8.56 -0.72 -11.00
C TRP A 144 -8.80 0.49 -11.92
N ASN A 145 -10.00 1.07 -11.92
CA ASN A 145 -10.29 2.25 -12.75
C ASN A 145 -9.42 3.46 -12.37
N ILE A 146 -9.16 3.65 -11.07
CA ILE A 146 -8.28 4.73 -10.59
C ILE A 146 -6.84 4.47 -11.05
N GLU A 147 -6.34 3.25 -10.87
CA GLU A 147 -4.97 2.89 -11.29
C GLU A 147 -4.78 2.94 -12.80
N ARG A 148 -5.78 2.50 -13.57
CA ARG A 148 -5.83 2.66 -15.02
C ARG A 148 -5.68 4.13 -15.42
N THR A 149 -6.38 5.03 -14.74
CA THR A 149 -6.31 6.47 -14.98
C THR A 149 -4.91 7.02 -14.67
N TYR A 150 -4.34 6.67 -13.51
CA TYR A 150 -2.98 7.09 -13.15
C TYR A 150 -1.92 6.54 -14.10
N CYS A 151 -2.07 5.29 -14.54
CA CYS A 151 -1.17 4.68 -15.50
C CYS A 151 -1.25 5.38 -16.86
N ARG A 152 -2.46 5.73 -17.33
CA ARG A 152 -2.63 6.55 -18.55
C ARG A 152 -1.95 7.92 -18.41
N LEU A 153 -2.14 8.60 -17.27
CA LEU A 153 -1.53 9.92 -17.01
C LEU A 153 0.00 9.90 -16.94
N ARG A 154 0.61 8.74 -16.69
CA ARG A 154 2.08 8.56 -16.64
C ARG A 154 2.72 8.13 -17.96
N GLY A 155 1.95 8.06 -19.05
CA GLY A 155 2.46 7.50 -20.32
C GLY A 155 2.62 5.97 -20.25
N GLY A 156 1.69 5.29 -19.57
CA GLY A 156 1.76 3.87 -19.29
C GLY A 156 2.52 3.55 -17.99
N CYS A 157 2.29 2.36 -17.45
CA CYS A 157 2.79 1.96 -16.15
C CYS A 157 4.30 1.63 -16.22
N CYS A 158 4.76 1.40 -17.46
CA CYS A 158 6.16 1.28 -17.87
C CYS A 158 6.88 2.63 -18.06
N ALA A 159 6.16 3.76 -18.03
CA ALA A 159 6.62 5.07 -18.54
C ALA A 159 7.12 5.03 -20.00
N ARG A 160 6.47 4.24 -20.88
CA ARG A 160 6.92 3.97 -22.26
C ARG A 160 5.79 3.83 -23.29
N ASP A 161 4.67 4.53 -23.12
CA ASP A 161 3.49 4.48 -24.02
C ASP A 161 3.04 3.04 -24.38
N CYS A 162 3.25 2.10 -23.46
CA CYS A 162 3.17 0.66 -23.71
C CYS A 162 1.74 0.12 -23.89
N GLY A 163 0.71 0.95 -23.71
CA GLY A 163 -0.70 0.55 -23.86
C GLY A 163 -1.23 -0.46 -22.82
N CYS A 164 -0.39 -0.93 -21.88
CA CYS A 164 -0.76 -1.95 -20.89
C CYS A 164 -1.93 -1.53 -19.98
N CYS A 165 -2.16 -0.23 -19.80
CA CYS A 165 -3.33 0.32 -19.09
C CYS A 165 -4.67 0.03 -19.77
N GLU A 166 -4.69 -0.34 -21.04
CA GLU A 166 -5.93 -0.57 -21.78
C GLU A 166 -6.39 -2.03 -21.77
N ARG A 167 -5.51 -2.95 -21.37
CA ARG A 167 -5.81 -4.38 -21.26
C ARG A 167 -6.29 -4.69 -19.85
N SER A 168 -7.35 -5.48 -19.73
CA SER A 168 -7.80 -5.97 -18.42
C SER A 168 -6.79 -7.00 -17.92
N TRP A 169 -6.54 -7.05 -16.62
CA TRP A 169 -5.68 -8.08 -16.00
C TRP A 169 -6.08 -9.51 -16.42
N HIS A 170 -7.37 -9.74 -16.68
CA HIS A 170 -7.94 -11.02 -17.13
C HIS A 170 -7.64 -11.38 -18.60
N THR A 171 -7.04 -10.48 -19.38
CA THR A 171 -6.67 -10.72 -20.79
C THR A 171 -5.18 -10.94 -20.98
N ILE A 172 -4.43 -10.96 -19.88
CA ILE A 172 -3.00 -11.17 -19.90
C ILE A 172 -2.77 -12.63 -19.55
N TRP A 173 -2.37 -13.38 -20.57
CA TRP A 173 -2.43 -14.82 -20.66
C TRP A 173 -1.74 -15.60 -19.53
N ASP A 174 -2.42 -16.66 -19.09
CA ASP A 174 -1.86 -17.87 -18.49
C ASP A 174 -1.61 -18.89 -19.63
N PRO A 175 -0.38 -19.42 -19.83
CA PRO A 175 -0.11 -20.46 -20.83
C PRO A 175 -0.91 -21.77 -20.61
N SER A 176 -1.48 -21.97 -19.42
CA SER A 176 -2.19 -23.20 -19.03
C SER A 176 -3.71 -23.16 -19.19
N GLY A 177 -4.28 -22.02 -19.62
CA GLY A 177 -5.72 -21.87 -19.87
C GLY A 177 -6.61 -22.03 -18.63
N LYS A 178 -6.04 -22.01 -17.42
CA LYS A 178 -6.82 -21.97 -16.17
C LYS A 178 -6.86 -20.54 -15.65
N PHE A 179 -8.06 -20.06 -15.38
CA PHE A 179 -8.24 -18.78 -14.69
C PHE A 179 -7.87 -18.97 -13.22
N ASP A 180 -6.61 -18.70 -12.85
CA ASP A 180 -6.33 -18.38 -11.46
C ASP A 180 -6.61 -16.89 -11.24
N ILE A 181 -7.77 -16.66 -10.63
CA ILE A 181 -8.09 -15.38 -10.03
C ILE A 181 -6.98 -15.14 -9.00
N CYS A 182 -6.18 -14.08 -9.16
CA CYS A 182 -5.45 -13.49 -8.05
C CYS A 182 -6.45 -12.87 -7.07
N THR A 183 -7.30 -13.71 -6.49
CA THR A 183 -7.98 -13.43 -5.24
C THR A 183 -6.95 -13.71 -4.17
N THR A 184 -6.53 -12.66 -3.49
CA THR A 184 -6.11 -12.75 -2.08
C THR A 184 -7.30 -13.24 -1.24
N ARG A 185 -7.64 -14.52 -1.40
CA ARG A 185 -8.30 -15.45 -0.49
C ARG A 185 -7.29 -16.60 -0.50
N GLU A 186 -6.27 -16.59 0.34
CA GLU A 186 -6.34 -17.09 1.71
C GLU A 186 -5.13 -16.54 2.49
N ALA A 187 -5.38 -15.67 3.47
CA ALA A 187 -4.45 -15.41 4.57
C ALA A 187 -5.23 -14.83 5.76
N VAL A 188 -6.45 -15.32 5.95
CA VAL A 188 -7.21 -15.17 7.20
C VAL A 188 -7.57 -16.61 7.55
N ASP A 189 -7.01 -17.08 8.66
CA ASP A 189 -7.20 -18.39 9.30
C ASP A 189 -6.26 -19.53 8.85
N ALA A 190 -5.04 -19.56 9.41
CA ALA A 190 -4.38 -20.81 9.80
C ALA A 190 -3.20 -20.55 10.77
N THR A 191 -3.35 -21.02 12.01
CA THR A 191 -2.24 -21.41 12.91
C THR A 191 -1.44 -22.57 12.28
N PRO A 192 -0.21 -22.87 12.75
CA PRO A 192 0.84 -23.44 11.93
C PRO A 192 0.75 -24.96 11.82
N ALA A 193 0.76 -25.49 10.60
CA ALA A 193 1.17 -26.87 10.40
C ALA A 193 1.56 -27.14 8.94
N THR A 194 2.75 -27.73 8.82
CA THR A 194 3.20 -28.67 7.79
C THR A 194 3.62 -28.14 6.42
N ALA A 195 4.89 -28.41 6.14
CA ALA A 195 5.57 -28.30 4.86
C ALA A 195 4.73 -28.81 3.69
N VAL A 196 4.59 -27.97 2.66
CA VAL A 196 4.15 -28.39 1.34
C VAL A 196 5.29 -28.09 0.37
N THR A 197 5.81 -29.18 -0.16
CA THR A 197 6.81 -29.28 -1.22
C THR A 197 6.34 -28.51 -2.46
N LEU A 198 7.12 -27.53 -2.91
CA LEU A 198 6.88 -26.84 -4.18
C LEU A 198 7.11 -27.81 -5.36
N PRO A 199 6.24 -27.86 -6.38
CA PRO A 199 6.55 -28.53 -7.62
C PRO A 199 7.64 -27.75 -8.35
N ARG A 200 8.74 -28.44 -8.67
CA ARG A 200 9.73 -27.98 -9.65
C ARG A 200 9.02 -27.70 -10.98
N VAL A 201 9.13 -26.48 -11.47
CA VAL A 201 8.96 -26.19 -12.89
C VAL A 201 10.20 -25.42 -13.34
N TRP A 202 10.78 -25.97 -14.41
CA TRP A 202 12.08 -25.76 -15.00
C TRP A 202 12.44 -24.31 -15.30
#